data_AF-A0A1C0U4W1-F1
#
_entry.id   AF-A0A1C0U4W1-F1
#
_cell.length_a   1.000
_cell.length_b   1.000
_cell.length_c   1.000
_cell.angle_alpha   90.00
_cell.angle_beta   90.00
_cell.angle_gamma   90.00
#
_symmetry.space_group_name_H-M   'P 1'
#
loop_
_entity.id
_entity.type
_entity.pdbx_description
1 polymer ?
#
loop_
_entity_poly.entity_id
_entity_poly.type
_entity_poly.pdbx_seq_one_letter_code
_entity_poly.pdbx_strand_id
1 'polypeptide(L)'
;MMFNRFSTAILLLSLLSTSVFAEKPQNFLYTSSDNLNQLRSLLERQDINGVQIIYNWKQLESAPGKYDFSAIEKDLESLSKIQKSCLSKFKIAFLRKMPAISHFTFNKTKNIKAD
;
A
#
# COMPACT_ATOMS: atom_id res chain seq x y z
N MET A 1 12.31 43.03 39.52
CA MET A 1 13.10 42.12 38.64
C MET A 1 12.31 40.83 38.39
N MET A 2 11.14 40.90 37.73
CA MET A 2 10.27 39.71 37.57
C MET A 2 9.43 39.67 36.27
N PHE A 3 9.58 40.65 35.37
CA PHE A 3 8.89 40.68 34.08
C PHE A 3 9.70 40.04 32.93
N ASN A 4 11.02 39.88 33.07
CA ASN A 4 11.88 39.31 32.01
C ASN A 4 11.81 37.78 31.86
N ARG A 5 11.20 37.03 32.80
CA ARG A 5 11.16 35.56 32.73
C ARG A 5 10.03 35.02 31.85
N PHE A 6 8.97 35.82 31.64
CA PHE A 6 7.86 35.46 30.76
C PHE A 6 8.21 35.64 29.27
N SER A 7 9.02 36.66 28.92
CA SER A 7 9.44 36.88 27.53
C SER A 7 10.32 35.76 26.96
N THR A 8 11.17 35.15 27.79
CA THR A 8 12.03 34.04 27.34
C THR A 8 11.24 32.77 27.02
N ALA A 9 10.14 32.52 27.75
CA ALA A 9 9.31 31.33 27.54
C ALA A 9 8.54 31.39 26.22
N ILE A 10 8.09 32.58 25.81
CA ILE A 10 7.37 32.80 24.55
C ILE A 10 8.31 32.66 23.35
N LEU A 11 9.56 33.12 23.48
CA LEU A 11 10.56 32.97 22.43
C LEU A 11 10.87 31.48 22.16
N LEU A 12 11.07 30.68 23.22
CA LEU A 12 11.31 29.24 23.12
C LEU A 12 10.14 28.45 22.50
N LEU A 13 8.90 28.87 22.75
CA LEU A 13 7.73 28.21 22.20
C LEU A 13 7.57 28.44 20.68
N SER A 14 8.07 29.58 20.17
CA SER A 14 8.05 29.88 18.73
C SER A 14 8.99 28.99 17.91
N LEU A 15 10.10 28.52 18.50
CA LEU A 15 11.07 27.61 17.86
C LEU A 15 10.54 26.18 17.66
N LEU A 16 9.43 25.79 18.31
CA LEU A 16 8.81 24.48 18.13
C LEU A 16 7.79 24.44 16.99
N SER A 17 7.65 25.52 16.20
CA SER A 17 6.80 25.52 15.01
C SER A 17 7.47 24.76 13.87
N THR A 18 7.59 23.44 14.00
CA THR A 18 7.98 22.59 12.88
C THR A 18 6.82 22.56 11.88
N SER A 19 7.11 22.94 10.64
CA SER A 19 6.17 22.75 9.53
C SER A 19 5.92 21.25 9.37
N VAL A 20 4.71 20.80 9.73
CA VAL A 20 4.24 19.46 9.35
C VAL A 20 4.19 19.43 7.83
N PHE A 21 5.22 18.82 7.23
CA PHE A 21 5.24 18.61 5.79
C PHE A 21 4.21 17.52 5.49
N ALA A 22 3.05 17.91 4.99
CA ALA A 22 2.08 16.96 4.48
C ALA A 22 2.71 16.23 3.29
N GLU A 23 2.70 14.90 3.33
CA GLU A 23 3.14 14.10 2.19
C GLU A 23 2.26 14.44 0.97
N LYS A 24 2.86 14.54 -0.22
CA LYS A 24 2.10 14.82 -1.44
C LYS A 24 1.03 13.73 -1.63
N PRO A 25 -0.20 14.09 -2.02
CA PRO A 25 -1.24 13.12 -2.33
C PRO A 25 -0.72 12.11 -3.36
N GLN A 26 -0.87 10.82 -3.05
CA GLN A 26 -0.47 9.73 -3.92
C GLN A 26 -1.70 9.16 -4.63
N ASN A 27 -1.59 8.91 -5.93
CA ASN A 27 -2.71 8.36 -6.71
C ASN A 27 -2.61 6.85 -6.78
N PHE A 28 -3.74 6.19 -6.52
CA PHE A 28 -3.86 4.75 -6.59
C PHE A 28 -5.02 4.37 -7.50
N LEU A 29 -4.83 3.34 -8.31
CA LEU A 29 -5.91 2.73 -9.07
C LEU A 29 -6.59 1.67 -8.23
N TYR A 30 -7.91 1.55 -8.40
CA TYR A 30 -8.73 0.57 -7.69
C TYR A 30 -9.44 -0.32 -8.70
N THR A 31 -9.31 -1.64 -8.55
CA THR A 31 -9.87 -2.59 -9.52
C THR A 31 -10.24 -3.91 -8.89
N SER A 32 -11.16 -4.64 -9.52
CA SER A 32 -11.28 -6.09 -9.34
C SER A 32 -10.16 -6.81 -10.10
N SER A 33 -9.84 -8.03 -9.68
CA SER A 33 -8.88 -8.92 -10.34
C SER A 33 -9.14 -9.07 -11.84
N ASP A 34 -10.40 -9.20 -12.24
CA ASP A 34 -10.77 -9.44 -13.64
C ASP A 34 -10.46 -8.27 -14.59
N ASN A 35 -10.28 -7.05 -14.06
CA ASN A 35 -10.11 -5.82 -14.86
C ASN A 35 -8.68 -5.26 -14.87
N LEU A 36 -7.71 -5.92 -14.23
CA LEU A 36 -6.34 -5.39 -14.11
C LEU A 36 -5.70 -5.08 -15.47
N ASN A 37 -5.91 -5.95 -16.46
CA ASN A 37 -5.33 -5.79 -17.80
C ASN A 37 -5.80 -4.52 -18.51
N GLN A 38 -7.03 -4.07 -18.25
CA GLN A 38 -7.60 -2.87 -18.87
C GLN A 38 -6.95 -1.58 -18.33
N LEU A 39 -6.37 -1.64 -17.12
CA LEU A 39 -5.74 -0.51 -16.46
C LEU A 39 -4.23 -0.43 -16.71
N ARG A 40 -3.64 -1.32 -17.51
CA ARG A 40 -2.20 -1.34 -17.76
C ARG A 40 -1.65 -0.02 -18.28
N SER A 41 -2.34 0.58 -19.25
CA SER A 41 -1.93 1.89 -19.80
C SER A 41 -1.96 3.01 -18.75
N LEU A 42 -2.85 2.91 -17.75
CA LEU A 42 -2.90 3.87 -16.64
C LEU A 42 -1.79 3.61 -15.62
N LEU A 43 -1.39 2.35 -15.42
CA LEU A 43 -0.32 1.97 -14.50
C LEU A 43 1.08 2.38 -14.98
N GLU A 44 1.26 2.58 -16.29
CA GLU A 44 2.50 3.09 -16.86
C GLU A 44 2.70 4.60 -16.63
N ARG A 45 1.65 5.32 -16.22
CA ARG A 45 1.74 6.75 -15.94
C ARG A 45 2.58 7.02 -14.69
N GLN A 46 3.43 8.04 -14.76
CA GLN A 46 4.35 8.40 -13.67
C GLN A 46 3.63 8.99 -12.44
N ASP A 47 2.41 9.52 -12.61
CA ASP A 47 1.62 10.11 -11.53
C ASP A 47 0.77 9.08 -10.77
N ILE A 48 0.78 7.81 -11.19
CA ILE A 48 0.14 6.68 -10.50
C ILE A 48 1.18 5.95 -9.66
N ASN A 49 0.92 5.84 -8.36
CA ASN A 49 1.85 5.27 -7.41
C ASN A 49 1.63 3.78 -7.13
N GLY A 50 0.46 3.24 -7.51
CA GLY A 50 0.11 1.86 -7.22
C GLY A 50 -1.28 1.45 -7.67
N VAL A 51 -1.58 0.18 -7.41
CA VAL A 51 -2.89 -0.43 -7.62
C VAL A 51 -3.34 -1.18 -6.38
N GLN A 52 -4.63 -1.07 -6.08
CA GLN A 52 -5.32 -1.88 -5.11
C GLN A 52 -6.29 -2.83 -5.83
N ILE A 53 -6.10 -4.13 -5.63
CA ILE A 53 -6.90 -5.16 -6.28
C ILE A 53 -7.81 -5.83 -5.24
N ILE A 54 -9.09 -5.96 -5.58
CA ILE A 54 -10.06 -6.76 -4.85
C ILE A 54 -10.18 -8.13 -5.52
N TYR A 55 -10.05 -9.19 -4.72
CA TYR A 55 -10.30 -10.56 -5.15
C TYR A 55 -11.62 -11.07 -4.56
N ASN A 56 -12.38 -11.80 -5.37
CA ASN A 56 -13.57 -12.49 -4.87
C ASN A 56 -13.13 -13.67 -4.01
N TRP A 57 -13.77 -13.83 -2.84
CA TRP A 57 -13.50 -14.95 -1.97
C TRP A 57 -13.67 -16.31 -2.65
N LYS A 58 -14.70 -16.46 -3.50
CA LYS A 58 -14.94 -17.71 -4.25
C LYS A 58 -13.82 -18.06 -5.24
N GLN A 59 -13.06 -17.07 -5.70
CA GLN A 59 -11.90 -17.29 -6.57
C GLN A 59 -10.69 -17.80 -5.77
N LEU A 60 -10.59 -17.40 -4.50
CA LEU A 60 -9.47 -17.75 -3.62
C LEU A 60 -9.72 -19.04 -2.84
N GLU A 61 -10.98 -19.36 -2.52
CA GLU A 61 -11.39 -20.59 -1.85
C GLU A 61 -12.33 -21.38 -2.77
N SER A 62 -11.75 -22.29 -3.56
CA SER A 62 -12.50 -23.12 -4.52
C SER A 62 -13.35 -24.19 -3.82
N ALA A 63 -12.91 -24.62 -2.62
CA ALA A 63 -13.67 -25.48 -1.71
C ALA A 63 -13.27 -25.14 -0.26
N PRO A 64 -14.12 -25.43 0.74
CA PRO A 64 -13.81 -25.14 2.14
C PRO A 64 -12.40 -25.63 2.56
N GLY A 65 -11.55 -24.71 2.98
CA GLY A 65 -10.17 -24.98 3.38
C GLY A 65 -9.17 -25.20 2.25
N LYS A 66 -9.59 -25.16 0.98
CA LYS A 66 -8.72 -25.22 -0.20
C LYS A 66 -8.53 -23.84 -0.79
N TYR A 67 -7.33 -23.30 -0.63
CA TYR A 67 -6.97 -21.97 -1.10
C TYR A 67 -6.14 -22.02 -2.38
N ASP A 68 -6.48 -21.17 -3.33
CA ASP A 68 -5.70 -20.95 -4.55
C ASP A 68 -5.35 -19.45 -4.66
N PHE A 69 -4.06 -19.14 -4.55
CA PHE A 69 -3.53 -17.77 -4.66
C PHE A 69 -2.83 -17.52 -5.99
N SER A 70 -2.90 -18.46 -6.95
CA SER A 70 -2.19 -18.37 -8.23
C SER A 70 -2.56 -17.12 -9.03
N ALA A 71 -3.82 -16.68 -8.94
CA ALA A 71 -4.27 -15.43 -9.55
C ALA A 71 -3.53 -14.20 -8.99
N ILE A 72 -3.36 -14.15 -7.67
CA ILE A 72 -2.62 -13.07 -6.98
C ILE A 72 -1.15 -13.08 -7.39
N GLU A 73 -0.54 -14.26 -7.46
CA GLU A 73 0.86 -14.41 -7.87
C GLU A 73 1.09 -13.96 -9.31
N LYS A 74 0.21 -14.35 -10.22
CA LYS A 74 0.26 -13.93 -11.64
C LYS A 74 0.11 -12.42 -11.80
N ASP A 75 -0.78 -11.81 -11.04
CA ASP A 75 -0.98 -10.36 -11.07
C ASP A 75 0.23 -9.62 -10.47
N LEU A 76 0.81 -10.14 -9.38
CA LEU A 76 2.06 -9.63 -8.81
C LEU A 76 3.22 -9.68 -9.80
N GLU A 77 3.42 -10.80 -10.50
CA GLU A 77 4.44 -10.94 -11.54
C GLU A 77 4.20 -10.01 -12.73
N SER A 78 2.94 -9.78 -13.08
CA SER A 78 2.56 -8.85 -14.13
C SER A 78 2.89 -7.41 -13.75
N LEU A 79 2.63 -7.04 -12.49
CA LEU A 79 2.89 -5.70 -11.97
C LEU A 79 4.37 -5.43 -11.70
N SER A 80 5.14 -6.44 -11.31
CA SER A 80 6.60 -6.30 -11.09
C SER A 80 7.35 -5.89 -12.36
N LYS A 81 6.85 -6.26 -13.54
CA LYS A 81 7.42 -5.93 -14.84
C LYS A 81 7.15 -4.49 -15.28
N ILE A 82 6.08 -3.87 -14.79
CA ILE A 82 5.62 -2.54 -15.25
C ILE A 82 6.35 -1.41 -14.50
N GLN A 83 6.67 -1.56 -13.21
CA GLN A 83 7.42 -0.54 -12.45
C GLN A 83 8.15 -1.12 -11.22
N LYS A 84 9.46 -0.85 -11.09
CA LYS A 84 10.29 -1.22 -9.92
C LYS A 84 9.86 -0.55 -8.61
N SER A 85 9.26 0.64 -8.66
CA SER A 85 8.82 1.40 -7.47
C SER A 85 7.42 1.06 -6.95
N CYS A 86 6.60 0.40 -7.79
CA CYS A 86 5.18 0.15 -7.54
C CYS A 86 4.93 -1.05 -6.61
N LEU A 87 5.86 -2.02 -6.58
CA LEU A 87 5.77 -3.23 -5.74
C LEU A 87 5.61 -2.93 -4.25
N SER A 88 6.23 -1.85 -3.76
CA SER A 88 6.12 -1.48 -2.33
C SER A 88 4.71 -1.01 -1.94
N LYS A 89 3.85 -0.70 -2.92
CA LYS A 89 2.50 -0.14 -2.69
C LYS A 89 1.39 -0.94 -3.38
N PHE A 90 1.67 -2.18 -3.78
CA PHE A 90 0.62 -3.14 -4.14
C PHE A 90 -0.18 -3.51 -2.89
N LYS A 91 -1.49 -3.25 -2.90
CA LYS A 91 -2.37 -3.56 -1.77
C LYS A 91 -3.45 -4.53 -2.20
N ILE A 92 -3.52 -5.66 -1.50
CA ILE A 92 -4.63 -6.60 -1.64
C ILE A 92 -5.64 -6.27 -0.55
N ALA A 93 -6.90 -6.05 -0.94
CA ALA A 93 -8.00 -5.90 0.00
C ALA A 93 -8.83 -7.18 0.03
N PHE A 94 -8.91 -7.79 1.22
CA PHE A 94 -9.76 -8.95 1.48
C PHE A 94 -11.01 -8.51 2.24
N LEU A 95 -12.17 -8.94 1.76
CA LEU A 95 -13.46 -8.61 2.39
C LEU A 95 -13.70 -9.37 3.72
N ARG A 96 -12.92 -10.43 4.01
CA ARG A 96 -13.00 -11.21 5.26
C ARG A 96 -11.61 -11.51 5.80
N LYS A 97 -11.38 -11.28 7.09
CA LYS A 97 -10.09 -11.55 7.76
C LYS A 97 -9.98 -13.04 8.07
N MET A 98 -8.94 -13.71 7.55
CA MET A 98 -8.71 -15.15 7.74
C MET A 98 -7.24 -15.48 8.10
N PRO A 99 -6.98 -16.56 8.85
CA PRO A 99 -5.63 -16.98 9.22
C PRO A 99 -4.75 -17.32 8.02
N ALA A 100 -5.29 -17.94 6.97
CA ALA A 100 -4.55 -18.27 5.75
C ALA A 100 -4.02 -17.02 5.01
N ILE A 101 -4.78 -15.92 5.03
CA ILE A 101 -4.38 -14.64 4.43
C ILE A 101 -3.22 -14.00 5.19
N SER A 102 -3.19 -14.15 6.51
CA SER A 102 -2.08 -13.68 7.36
C SER A 102 -0.78 -14.38 6.98
N HIS A 103 -0.80 -15.69 6.75
CA HIS A 103 0.37 -16.45 6.30
C HIS A 103 0.85 -16.01 4.92
N PHE A 104 -0.05 -15.79 3.96
CA PHE A 104 0.30 -15.33 2.61
C PHE A 104 0.96 -13.93 2.64
N THR A 105 0.34 -12.98 3.35
CA THR A 105 0.83 -11.58 3.44
C THR A 105 2.18 -11.50 4.18
N PHE A 106 2.37 -12.31 5.23
CA PHE A 106 3.61 -12.35 6.00
C PHE A 106 4.78 -12.96 5.22
N ASN A 107 4.53 -14.00 4.42
CA ASN A 107 5.62 -14.67 3.70
C ASN A 107 6.14 -13.81 2.52
N LYS A 108 5.26 -13.08 1.83
CA LYS A 108 5.66 -12.15 0.75
C LYS A 108 6.38 -10.91 1.27
N THR A 109 5.95 -10.32 2.40
CA THR A 109 6.64 -9.14 2.98
C THR A 109 8.05 -9.44 3.47
N LYS A 110 8.36 -10.69 3.86
CA LYS A 110 9.74 -11.12 4.13
C LYS A 110 10.62 -11.21 2.88
N ASN A 111 10.08 -11.69 1.76
CA ASN A 111 10.83 -11.82 0.51
C ASN A 111 11.13 -10.47 -0.17
N ILE A 112 10.30 -9.45 0.03
CA ILE A 112 10.49 -8.12 -0.60
C ILE A 112 11.57 -7.28 0.12
N LYS A 113 11.97 -7.64 1.34
CA LYS A 113 13.04 -6.95 2.10
C LYS A 113 14.44 -7.59 1.94
N ALA A 114 14.57 -8.63 1.11
CA ALA A 114 15.81 -9.39 0.97
C ALA A 114 16.67 -8.99 -0.25
N ASP A 115 16.21 -8.02 -1.06
CA ASP A 115 16.94 -7.46 -2.22
C ASP A 115 17.12 -5.94 -2.09
#